data_AF-A0A924JY57-F1
#
_entry.id   AF-A0A924JY57-F1
#
_cell.length_a   1.000
_cell.length_b   1.000
_cell.length_c   1.000
_cell.angle_alpha   90.00
_cell.angle_beta   90.00
_cell.angle_gamma   90.00
#
_symmetry.space_group_name_H-M   'P 1'
#
loop_
_entity.id
_entity.type
_entity.pdbx_description
1 polymer ?
#
loop_
_entity_poly.entity_id
_entity_poly.type
_entity_poly.pdbx_seq_one_letter_code
_entity_poly.pdbx_strand_id
1 'polypeptide(L)'
;MSLDADFIDPRRNTKGNRPSLMEVHPEQAKRWSLALNGGKTAWDVTPQSNRRSFWDCGGHHWVAPPSKVVAGQGCGVCAFKVLWRGINDLGTTNPELTPHFFPDDNGGLTSSMVMGGQSNKRHAWRCDLFHLTVAPVYSRAKGDGCGVCDRKILLTGFNDLATTNPELISELIAEKNGGFDATMILGGSSDAVFVWTCRRLHDWKAKVGTRTRGKGCPYCAFRKLLTGFNDLATTNPELKAQLDPKKNGGYGATDVIGGRSNKVLKWTCPEGHADWTARVADRTQGTGCPVCQKSRIERALVRLCSDSFDSASGGVKLVVPWRTRRTAEVDVLIQDGDKEIVIEYDGTFRHSTAESANRDTHKTLALLEAGFRVVRIRSNGLRFLDIIHPNLFQLDHPYRYGADDRLEADLIPTVAHIVRWVTSGSERPTAPPTGR
;
A
#
# COMPACT_ATOMS: atom_id res chain seq x y z
N MET A 1 51.27 -31.78 -33.02
CA MET A 1 52.51 -32.41 -33.51
C MET A 1 52.20 -33.88 -33.75
N SER A 2 52.16 -34.29 -35.02
CA SER A 2 51.93 -35.68 -35.43
C SER A 2 53.15 -36.50 -35.04
N LEU A 3 53.02 -37.38 -34.05
CA LEU A 3 54.03 -38.39 -33.76
C LEU A 3 54.10 -39.35 -34.95
N ASP A 4 55.30 -39.63 -35.45
CA ASP A 4 55.56 -40.65 -36.45
C ASP A 4 54.88 -41.96 -36.04
N ALA A 5 54.05 -42.52 -36.92
CA ALA A 5 53.22 -43.69 -36.64
C ALA A 5 54.02 -44.98 -36.32
N ASP A 6 55.34 -44.96 -36.52
CA ASP A 6 56.23 -46.11 -36.37
C ASP A 6 57.19 -46.03 -35.16
N PHE A 7 57.20 -44.93 -34.39
CA PHE A 7 58.04 -44.86 -33.19
C PHE A 7 57.42 -45.64 -32.01
N ILE A 8 58.12 -46.68 -31.56
CA ILE A 8 57.76 -47.49 -30.39
C ILE A 8 58.67 -47.09 -29.24
N ASP A 9 58.12 -46.51 -28.17
CA ASP A 9 58.91 -46.18 -26.98
C ASP A 9 59.47 -47.48 -26.36
N PRO A 10 60.78 -47.56 -26.08
CA PRO A 10 61.43 -48.78 -25.59
C PRO A 10 60.92 -49.23 -24.20
N ARG A 11 60.20 -48.37 -23.48
CA ARG A 11 59.56 -48.72 -22.19
C ARG A 11 58.21 -49.41 -22.38
N ARG A 12 57.60 -49.34 -23.57
CA ARG A 12 56.30 -49.95 -23.88
C ARG A 12 56.39 -51.47 -23.78
N ASN A 13 55.51 -52.06 -22.98
CA ASN A 13 55.45 -53.51 -22.77
C ASN A 13 54.01 -54.03 -22.76
N THR A 14 53.21 -53.55 -23.71
CA THR A 14 51.80 -53.94 -23.87
C THR A 14 51.66 -55.11 -24.84
N LYS A 15 50.62 -55.93 -24.64
CA LYS A 15 50.30 -57.04 -25.55
C LYS A 15 50.00 -56.53 -26.98
N GLY A 16 50.69 -57.09 -27.96
CA GLY A 16 50.51 -56.73 -29.38
C GLY A 16 51.02 -55.32 -29.71
N ASN A 17 51.95 -54.78 -28.90
CA ASN A 17 52.63 -53.50 -29.12
C ASN A 17 51.70 -52.27 -29.26
N ARG A 18 50.51 -52.35 -28.66
CA ARG A 18 49.51 -51.26 -28.68
C ARG A 18 50.01 -50.07 -27.83
N PRO A 19 49.69 -48.82 -28.17
CA PRO A 19 50.06 -47.67 -27.34
C PRO A 19 49.63 -47.84 -25.88
N SER A 20 50.56 -47.57 -24.96
CA SER A 20 50.36 -47.70 -23.52
C SER A 20 49.56 -46.53 -22.93
N LEU A 21 49.10 -46.70 -21.68
CA LEU A 21 48.40 -45.65 -20.95
C LEU A 21 49.28 -44.40 -20.77
N MET A 22 50.57 -44.58 -20.51
CA MET A 22 51.50 -43.46 -20.37
C MET A 22 51.67 -42.67 -21.68
N GLU A 23 51.69 -43.34 -22.82
CA GLU A 23 51.87 -42.69 -24.12
C GLU A 23 50.64 -41.90 -24.57
N VAL A 24 49.44 -42.47 -24.37
CA VAL A 24 48.20 -41.87 -24.87
C VAL A 24 47.55 -40.92 -23.86
N HIS A 25 47.71 -41.20 -22.57
CA HIS A 25 47.06 -40.48 -21.47
C HIS A 25 48.04 -40.20 -20.30
N PRO A 26 49.13 -39.45 -20.54
CA PRO A 26 50.19 -39.23 -19.55
C PRO A 26 49.69 -38.59 -18.25
N GLU A 27 48.70 -37.68 -18.31
CA GLU A 27 48.16 -37.03 -17.11
C GLU A 27 47.40 -38.00 -16.21
N GLN A 28 46.63 -38.91 -16.79
CA GLN A 28 45.96 -39.98 -16.05
C GLN A 28 46.99 -40.99 -15.53
N ALA A 29 48.01 -41.31 -16.33
CA ALA A 29 49.08 -42.23 -15.95
C ALA A 29 49.91 -41.75 -14.75
N LYS A 30 50.04 -40.44 -14.52
CA LYS A 30 50.67 -39.88 -13.30
C LYS A 30 49.97 -40.32 -12.01
N ARG A 31 48.68 -40.66 -12.08
CA ARG A 31 47.89 -41.16 -10.95
C ARG A 31 48.01 -42.67 -10.79
N TRP A 32 48.88 -43.36 -11.53
CA TRP A 32 49.06 -44.80 -11.41
C TRP A 32 49.87 -45.15 -10.15
N SER A 33 49.37 -46.07 -9.33
CA SER A 33 50.12 -46.54 -8.16
C SER A 33 51.06 -47.68 -8.53
N LEU A 34 52.37 -47.42 -8.61
CA LEU A 34 53.35 -48.47 -8.90
C LEU A 34 53.38 -49.56 -7.81
N ALA A 35 53.40 -49.14 -6.55
CA ALA A 35 53.49 -50.04 -5.40
C ALA A 35 52.28 -50.97 -5.31
N LEU A 36 51.07 -50.44 -5.43
CA LEU A 36 49.84 -51.24 -5.30
C LEU A 36 49.54 -52.10 -6.52
N ASN A 37 50.10 -51.78 -7.69
CA ASN A 37 49.99 -52.62 -8.88
C ASN A 37 51.14 -53.64 -9.01
N GLY A 38 51.89 -53.90 -7.92
CA GLY A 38 52.91 -54.95 -7.87
C GLY A 38 54.08 -54.68 -8.82
N GLY A 39 54.50 -53.41 -8.97
CA GLY A 39 55.62 -53.02 -9.81
C GLY A 39 55.28 -52.83 -11.29
N LYS A 40 54.03 -53.07 -11.71
CA LYS A 40 53.59 -52.73 -13.08
C LYS A 40 53.46 -51.23 -13.24
N THR A 41 54.03 -50.70 -14.31
CA THR A 41 54.00 -49.29 -14.66
C THR A 41 52.83 -49.01 -15.61
N ALA A 42 52.53 -47.72 -15.83
CA ALA A 42 51.56 -47.32 -16.86
C ALA A 42 52.03 -47.60 -18.30
N TRP A 43 53.29 -48.02 -18.50
CA TRP A 43 53.81 -48.49 -19.79
C TRP A 43 53.41 -49.93 -20.12
N ASP A 44 53.00 -50.71 -19.11
CA ASP A 44 52.65 -52.14 -19.24
C ASP A 44 51.15 -52.36 -19.56
N VAL A 45 50.35 -51.29 -19.62
CA VAL A 45 48.88 -51.38 -19.75
C VAL A 45 48.37 -50.48 -20.87
N THR A 46 47.31 -50.90 -21.57
CA THR A 46 46.65 -50.08 -22.59
C THR A 46 45.53 -49.23 -21.97
N PRO A 47 45.21 -48.05 -22.55
CA PRO A 47 44.10 -47.23 -22.09
C PRO A 47 42.74 -47.94 -22.07
N GLN A 48 42.50 -48.87 -22.99
CA GLN A 48 41.24 -49.61 -23.12
C GLN A 48 41.14 -50.82 -22.18
N SER A 49 42.15 -51.06 -21.33
CA SER A 49 42.13 -52.17 -20.39
C SER A 49 40.94 -52.06 -19.43
N ASN A 50 40.18 -53.15 -19.32
CA ASN A 50 39.11 -53.30 -18.35
C ASN A 50 39.58 -53.95 -17.04
N ARG A 51 40.88 -54.26 -16.92
CA ARG A 51 41.45 -54.81 -15.69
C ARG A 51 41.54 -53.73 -14.63
N ARG A 52 40.90 -53.98 -13.48
CA ARG A 52 40.99 -53.12 -12.30
C ARG A 52 42.43 -52.96 -11.86
N SER A 53 42.83 -51.71 -11.69
CA SER A 53 44.17 -51.30 -11.28
C SER A 53 44.05 -50.24 -10.19
N PHE A 54 45.08 -50.11 -9.36
CA PHE A 54 45.14 -49.13 -8.28
C PHE A 54 45.68 -47.80 -8.78
N TRP A 55 45.04 -46.73 -8.32
CA TRP A 55 45.40 -45.35 -8.65
C TRP A 55 45.62 -44.57 -7.36
N ASP A 56 46.53 -43.60 -7.39
CA ASP A 56 46.81 -42.65 -6.31
C ASP A 56 46.38 -41.23 -6.70
N CYS A 57 45.77 -40.54 -5.74
CA CYS A 57 45.40 -39.14 -5.85
C CYS A 57 45.86 -38.44 -4.57
N GLY A 58 47.17 -38.27 -4.42
CA GLY A 58 47.75 -37.52 -3.31
C GLY A 58 47.49 -38.19 -1.96
N GLY A 59 47.57 -39.52 -1.89
CA GLY A 59 47.31 -40.33 -0.69
C GLY A 59 45.96 -41.05 -0.68
N HIS A 60 45.01 -40.67 -1.55
CA HIS A 60 43.79 -41.44 -1.76
C HIS A 60 44.01 -42.53 -2.80
N HIS A 61 43.82 -43.78 -2.39
CA HIS A 61 43.86 -44.91 -3.30
C HIS A 61 42.46 -45.30 -3.76
N TRP A 62 42.28 -45.51 -5.07
CA TRP A 62 41.04 -46.09 -5.59
C TRP A 62 41.33 -47.14 -6.66
N VAL A 63 40.35 -48.03 -6.87
CA VAL A 63 40.44 -49.11 -7.83
C VAL A 63 39.49 -48.84 -8.99
N ALA A 64 40.04 -48.74 -10.20
CA ALA A 64 39.27 -48.56 -11.42
C ALA A 64 39.99 -49.18 -12.62
N PRO A 65 39.28 -49.59 -13.67
CA PRO A 65 39.90 -49.93 -14.94
C PRO A 65 40.49 -48.68 -15.65
N PRO A 66 41.64 -48.80 -16.34
CA PRO A 66 42.16 -47.75 -17.23
C PRO A 66 41.11 -47.17 -18.15
N SER A 67 40.27 -48.01 -18.76
CA SER A 67 39.21 -47.60 -19.68
C SER A 67 38.20 -46.64 -19.08
N LYS A 68 37.96 -46.72 -17.76
CA LYS A 68 37.05 -45.81 -17.05
C LYS A 68 37.75 -44.55 -16.58
N VAL A 69 39.01 -44.64 -16.17
CA VAL A 69 39.78 -43.46 -15.73
C VAL A 69 40.05 -42.52 -16.91
N VAL A 70 40.37 -43.05 -18.08
CA VAL A 70 40.52 -42.24 -19.30
C VAL A 70 39.18 -41.64 -19.77
N ALA A 71 38.06 -42.31 -19.47
CA ALA A 71 36.71 -41.79 -19.68
C ALA A 71 36.26 -40.78 -18.59
N GLY A 72 37.16 -40.38 -17.68
CA GLY A 72 36.90 -39.34 -16.68
C GLY A 72 36.54 -39.82 -15.27
N GLN A 73 36.51 -41.13 -15.01
CA GLN A 73 36.31 -41.63 -13.65
C GLN A 73 37.52 -41.25 -12.77
N GLY A 74 37.27 -40.42 -11.75
CA GLY A 74 38.28 -40.00 -10.78
C GLY A 74 38.17 -40.70 -9.42
N CYS A 75 38.93 -40.18 -8.46
CA CYS A 75 38.93 -40.63 -7.07
C CYS A 75 37.55 -40.43 -6.41
N GLY A 76 36.99 -41.52 -5.86
CA GLY A 76 35.70 -41.51 -5.18
C GLY A 76 35.67 -40.66 -3.90
N VAL A 77 36.81 -40.44 -3.25
CA VAL A 77 36.94 -39.57 -2.08
C VAL A 77 36.77 -38.11 -2.48
N CYS A 78 37.58 -37.64 -3.44
CA CYS A 78 37.52 -36.27 -3.94
C CYS A 78 36.17 -35.94 -4.60
N ALA A 79 35.51 -36.95 -5.17
CA ALA A 79 34.19 -36.82 -5.78
C ALA A 79 33.01 -37.01 -4.81
N PHE A 80 33.25 -37.10 -3.49
CA PHE A 80 32.21 -37.32 -2.46
C PHE A 80 31.31 -38.53 -2.76
N LYS A 81 31.90 -39.63 -3.20
CA LYS A 81 31.23 -40.93 -3.41
C LYS A 81 31.62 -41.97 -2.37
N VAL A 82 32.80 -41.81 -1.75
CA VAL A 82 33.33 -42.67 -0.69
C VAL A 82 33.73 -41.77 0.47
N LEU A 83 33.21 -42.07 1.67
CA LEU A 83 33.57 -41.34 2.89
C LEU A 83 35.01 -41.67 3.29
N TRP A 84 35.77 -40.63 3.61
CA TRP A 84 37.12 -40.71 4.16
C TRP A 84 37.26 -39.66 5.26
N ARG A 85 37.45 -40.13 6.49
CA ARG A 85 37.56 -39.30 7.69
C ARG A 85 38.81 -38.42 7.65
N GLY A 86 38.68 -37.17 8.06
CA GLY A 86 39.71 -36.14 8.00
C GLY A 86 39.79 -35.43 6.64
N ILE A 87 38.89 -35.73 5.70
CA ILE A 87 38.98 -35.25 4.31
C ILE A 87 37.63 -34.78 3.78
N ASN A 88 36.64 -35.67 3.71
CA ASN A 88 35.33 -35.35 3.13
C ASN A 88 34.16 -35.70 4.07
N ASP A 89 34.46 -35.99 5.33
CA ASP A 89 33.45 -36.10 6.38
C ASP A 89 32.94 -34.72 6.81
N LEU A 90 31.74 -34.68 7.39
CA LEU A 90 31.07 -33.48 7.85
C LEU A 90 31.92 -32.70 8.86
N GLY A 91 32.58 -33.40 9.79
CA GLY A 91 33.43 -32.77 10.79
C GLY A 91 34.61 -32.02 10.20
N THR A 92 35.13 -32.47 9.06
CA THR A 92 36.23 -31.83 8.34
C THR A 92 35.74 -30.71 7.41
N THR A 93 34.71 -30.96 6.58
CA THR A 93 34.31 -29.99 5.55
C THR A 93 33.38 -28.90 6.05
N ASN A 94 32.68 -29.17 7.16
CA ASN A 94 31.68 -28.28 7.77
C ASN A 94 31.78 -28.34 9.30
N PRO A 95 32.93 -27.97 9.89
CA PRO A 95 33.13 -28.03 11.34
C PRO A 95 32.09 -27.22 12.12
N GLU A 96 31.59 -26.13 11.55
CA GLU A 96 30.53 -25.28 12.11
C GLU A 96 29.20 -26.01 12.33
N LEU A 97 28.96 -27.11 11.61
CA LEU A 97 27.76 -27.92 11.75
C LEU A 97 27.88 -29.00 12.83
N THR A 98 29.09 -29.32 13.28
CA THR A 98 29.34 -30.37 14.28
C THR A 98 28.65 -30.11 15.62
N PRO A 99 28.65 -28.89 16.18
CA PRO A 99 27.93 -28.58 17.43
C PRO A 99 26.41 -28.83 17.36
N HIS A 100 25.85 -28.93 16.16
CA HIS A 100 24.43 -29.17 15.93
C HIS A 100 24.10 -30.62 15.54
N PHE A 101 25.10 -31.50 15.46
CA PHE A 101 24.98 -32.89 15.05
C PHE A 101 25.32 -33.82 16.21
N PHE A 102 24.30 -34.26 16.96
CA PHE A 102 24.48 -35.07 18.15
C PHE A 102 24.36 -36.57 17.83
N PRO A 103 25.27 -37.42 18.34
CA PRO A 103 25.20 -38.86 18.14
C PRO A 103 23.91 -39.51 18.66
N ASP A 104 23.42 -39.08 19.82
CA ASP A 104 22.19 -39.62 20.42
C ASP A 104 20.96 -39.41 19.52
N ASP A 105 20.91 -38.30 18.80
CA ASP A 105 19.84 -37.99 17.83
C ASP A 105 20.01 -38.76 16.50
N ASN A 106 21.20 -39.29 16.24
CA ASN A 106 21.60 -39.89 14.96
C ASN A 106 22.06 -41.36 15.10
N GLY A 107 21.59 -42.06 16.14
CA GLY A 107 21.87 -43.50 16.34
C GLY A 107 23.35 -43.82 16.54
N GLY A 108 24.11 -42.93 17.19
CA GLY A 108 25.53 -43.08 17.48
C GLY A 108 26.48 -42.55 16.39
N LEU A 109 25.96 -42.05 15.26
CA LEU A 109 26.80 -41.44 14.23
C LEU A 109 27.40 -40.12 14.72
N THR A 110 28.71 -39.95 14.54
CA THR A 110 29.39 -38.65 14.75
C THR A 110 29.53 -37.90 13.42
N SER A 111 29.82 -36.60 13.45
CA SER A 111 30.07 -35.81 12.24
C SER A 111 31.23 -36.39 11.40
N SER A 112 32.19 -37.07 12.03
CA SER A 112 33.30 -37.74 11.33
C SER A 112 32.91 -39.03 10.59
N MET A 113 31.69 -39.52 10.78
CA MET A 113 31.15 -40.75 10.19
C MET A 113 30.11 -40.48 9.10
N VAL A 114 29.89 -39.21 8.75
CA VAL A 114 28.90 -38.78 7.76
C VAL A 114 29.58 -37.94 6.70
N MET A 115 29.17 -38.10 5.44
CA MET A 115 29.69 -37.31 4.34
C MET A 115 29.23 -35.85 4.42
N GLY A 116 30.18 -34.92 4.32
CA GLY A 116 29.93 -33.49 4.40
C GLY A 116 29.48 -32.83 3.09
N GLY A 117 29.32 -31.50 3.11
CA GLY A 117 29.20 -30.63 1.94
C GLY A 117 27.96 -30.83 1.06
N GLN A 118 27.94 -31.89 0.24
CA GLN A 118 26.95 -32.10 -0.83
C GLN A 118 26.02 -33.29 -0.61
N SER A 119 26.14 -33.98 0.52
CA SER A 119 25.33 -35.16 0.81
C SER A 119 23.84 -34.81 0.93
N ASN A 120 23.00 -35.58 0.22
CA ASN A 120 21.54 -35.52 0.32
C ASN A 120 20.98 -36.39 1.46
N LYS A 121 21.84 -37.07 2.22
CA LYS A 121 21.44 -37.86 3.38
C LYS A 121 20.90 -36.95 4.46
N ARG A 122 19.75 -37.33 5.00
CA ARG A 122 19.02 -36.59 6.02
C ARG A 122 19.44 -37.07 7.39
N HIS A 123 19.68 -36.13 8.28
CA HIS A 123 20.10 -36.36 9.65
C HIS A 123 19.31 -35.45 10.58
N ALA A 124 19.31 -35.80 11.87
CA ALA A 124 18.72 -34.99 12.91
C ALA A 124 19.70 -33.90 13.33
N TRP A 125 19.21 -32.66 13.40
CA TRP A 125 19.95 -31.47 13.74
C TRP A 125 19.28 -30.77 14.90
N ARG A 126 20.08 -30.40 15.88
CA ARG A 126 19.62 -29.70 17.08
C ARG A 126 20.21 -28.29 17.10
N CYS A 127 19.36 -27.27 17.13
CA CYS A 127 19.83 -25.89 17.26
C CYS A 127 20.08 -25.51 18.72
N ASP A 128 20.55 -24.29 18.96
CA ASP A 128 20.88 -23.79 20.30
C ASP A 128 19.65 -23.65 21.22
N LEU A 129 18.46 -23.57 20.63
CA LEU A 129 17.18 -23.63 21.35
C LEU A 129 16.66 -25.08 21.52
N PHE A 130 17.51 -26.08 21.28
CA PHE A 130 17.22 -27.50 21.40
C PHE A 130 16.11 -28.05 20.49
N HIS A 131 15.66 -27.28 19.49
CA HIS A 131 14.73 -27.81 18.49
C HIS A 131 15.41 -28.88 17.62
N LEU A 132 14.81 -30.06 17.59
CA LEU A 132 15.26 -31.18 16.79
C LEU A 132 14.55 -31.20 15.44
N THR A 133 15.30 -31.09 14.35
CA THR A 133 14.75 -31.08 12.98
C THR A 133 15.53 -32.01 12.06
N VAL A 134 14.86 -32.62 11.08
CA VAL A 134 15.51 -33.55 10.13
C VAL A 134 15.73 -32.89 8.78
N ALA A 135 16.98 -32.72 8.37
CA ALA A 135 17.36 -32.03 7.13
C ALA A 135 18.57 -32.71 6.44
N PRO A 136 18.72 -32.57 5.11
CA PRO A 136 19.89 -33.07 4.40
C PRO A 136 21.14 -32.22 4.68
N VAL A 137 22.32 -32.85 4.70
CA VAL A 137 23.60 -32.17 4.98
C VAL A 137 23.84 -30.98 4.04
N TYR A 138 23.60 -31.14 2.74
CA TYR A 138 23.88 -30.07 1.76
C TYR A 138 23.08 -28.79 2.02
N SER A 139 21.87 -28.90 2.57
CA SER A 139 21.01 -27.76 2.89
C SER A 139 21.60 -26.99 4.07
N ARG A 140 22.03 -27.70 5.11
CA ARG A 140 22.72 -27.12 6.28
C ARG A 140 24.04 -26.48 5.89
N ALA A 141 24.83 -27.12 5.03
CA ALA A 141 26.09 -26.57 4.51
C ALA A 141 25.89 -25.30 3.67
N LYS A 142 24.71 -25.10 3.07
CA LYS A 142 24.33 -23.85 2.38
C LYS A 142 23.82 -22.75 3.33
N GLY A 143 23.71 -23.04 4.63
CA GLY A 143 23.24 -22.11 5.64
C GLY A 143 21.75 -22.22 5.98
N ASP A 144 21.03 -23.26 5.54
CA ASP A 144 19.65 -23.44 6.01
C ASP A 144 19.63 -23.72 7.53
N GLY A 145 18.97 -22.82 8.26
CA GLY A 145 18.83 -22.84 9.71
C GLY A 145 17.81 -23.87 10.22
N CYS A 146 17.50 -23.75 11.51
CA CYS A 146 16.49 -24.61 12.13
C CYS A 146 15.10 -24.29 11.57
N GLY A 147 14.43 -25.29 11.01
CA GLY A 147 13.11 -25.09 10.42
C GLY A 147 12.05 -24.56 11.41
N VAL A 148 12.19 -24.84 12.70
CA VAL A 148 11.30 -24.30 13.74
C VAL A 148 11.58 -22.81 13.98
N CYS A 149 12.84 -22.43 14.21
CA CYS A 149 13.25 -21.03 14.39
C CYS A 149 12.91 -20.16 13.17
N ASP A 150 13.11 -20.72 11.97
CA ASP A 150 12.85 -20.05 10.69
C ASP A 150 11.35 -20.07 10.29
N ARG A 151 10.46 -20.61 11.14
CA ARG A 151 9.01 -20.75 10.89
C ARG A 151 8.67 -21.51 9.61
N LYS A 152 9.51 -22.47 9.23
CA LYS A 152 9.26 -23.46 8.16
C LYS A 152 8.55 -24.72 8.71
N ILE A 153 8.71 -25.00 10.00
CA ILE A 153 8.14 -26.16 10.71
C ILE A 153 7.39 -25.65 11.94
N LEU A 154 6.15 -26.10 12.12
CA LEU A 154 5.33 -25.80 13.29
C LEU A 154 5.80 -26.61 14.51
N LEU A 155 5.96 -25.93 15.64
CA LEU A 155 6.14 -26.49 16.96
C LEU A 155 5.17 -25.80 17.93
N THR A 156 4.16 -26.55 18.35
CA THR A 156 3.16 -26.10 19.33
C THR A 156 3.82 -25.73 20.66
N GLY A 157 3.39 -24.63 21.26
CA GLY A 157 3.97 -24.03 22.46
C GLY A 157 5.18 -23.12 22.18
N PHE A 158 5.59 -22.96 20.91
CA PHE A 158 6.76 -22.15 20.54
C PHE A 158 6.46 -21.15 19.42
N ASN A 159 6.09 -21.64 18.23
CA ASN A 159 5.88 -20.79 17.04
C ASN A 159 4.48 -20.94 16.42
N ASP A 160 3.56 -21.59 17.12
CA ASP A 160 2.15 -21.59 16.76
C ASP A 160 1.48 -20.23 17.05
N LEU A 161 0.36 -19.99 16.38
CA LEU A 161 -0.37 -18.73 16.46
C LEU A 161 -0.90 -18.46 17.87
N ALA A 162 -1.31 -19.49 18.62
CA ALA A 162 -1.79 -19.31 20.00
C ALA A 162 -0.68 -18.81 20.91
N THR A 163 0.55 -19.31 20.74
CA THR A 163 1.72 -18.88 21.49
C THR A 163 2.20 -17.48 21.07
N THR A 164 2.30 -17.19 19.77
CA THR A 164 2.89 -15.91 19.32
C THR A 164 1.89 -14.76 19.25
N ASN A 165 0.59 -15.04 19.15
CA ASN A 165 -0.49 -14.06 18.96
C ASN A 165 -1.76 -14.49 19.72
N PRO A 166 -1.70 -14.59 21.06
CA PRO A 166 -2.83 -15.06 21.87
C PRO A 166 -4.10 -14.23 21.70
N GLU A 167 -3.98 -12.94 21.35
CA GLU A 167 -5.12 -12.05 21.08
C GLU A 167 -5.97 -12.51 19.89
N LEU A 168 -5.39 -13.27 18.96
CA LEU A 168 -6.06 -13.75 17.74
C LEU A 168 -6.83 -15.05 17.96
N ILE A 169 -6.62 -15.77 19.07
CA ILE A 169 -7.30 -17.04 19.37
C ILE A 169 -8.82 -16.84 19.35
N SER A 170 -9.31 -15.78 20.01
CA SER A 170 -10.75 -15.51 20.10
C SER A 170 -11.41 -15.17 18.76
N GLU A 171 -10.62 -14.79 17.75
CA GLU A 171 -11.12 -14.49 16.42
C GLU A 171 -11.09 -15.69 15.46
N LEU A 172 -10.34 -16.75 15.79
CA LEU A 172 -10.17 -17.93 14.95
C LEU A 172 -11.06 -19.07 15.46
N ILE A 173 -12.27 -19.16 14.92
CA ILE A 173 -13.26 -20.19 15.28
C ILE A 173 -12.96 -21.47 14.50
N ALA A 174 -12.64 -22.58 15.18
CA ALA A 174 -12.19 -23.83 14.55
C ALA A 174 -13.27 -24.46 13.64
N GLU A 175 -14.54 -24.40 14.05
CA GLU A 175 -15.68 -24.94 13.30
C GLU A 175 -15.85 -24.27 11.93
N LYS A 176 -15.50 -22.97 11.83
CA LYS A 176 -15.53 -22.21 10.57
C LYS A 176 -14.33 -22.49 9.66
N ASN A 177 -13.34 -23.21 10.18
CA ASN A 177 -12.04 -23.43 9.56
C ASN A 177 -11.68 -24.92 9.46
N GLY A 178 -12.68 -25.82 9.46
CA GLY A 178 -12.45 -27.25 9.26
C GLY A 178 -11.71 -27.93 10.42
N GLY A 179 -11.83 -27.39 11.65
CA GLY A 179 -11.21 -27.93 12.85
C GLY A 179 -9.81 -27.39 13.15
N PHE A 180 -9.26 -26.51 12.31
CA PHE A 180 -7.96 -25.87 12.58
C PHE A 180 -8.11 -24.79 13.66
N ASP A 181 -7.48 -25.01 14.81
CA ASP A 181 -7.33 -24.02 15.87
C ASP A 181 -5.96 -23.30 15.81
N ALA A 182 -5.75 -22.33 16.70
CA ALA A 182 -4.55 -21.50 16.72
C ALA A 182 -3.26 -22.26 17.09
N THR A 183 -3.35 -23.44 17.68
CA THR A 183 -2.18 -24.28 18.02
C THR A 183 -1.66 -25.07 16.82
N MET A 184 -2.48 -25.23 15.78
CA MET A 184 -2.18 -25.97 14.56
C MET A 184 -1.69 -25.09 13.40
N ILE A 185 -1.45 -23.80 13.66
CA ILE A 185 -1.16 -22.79 12.64
C ILE A 185 0.13 -22.07 13.01
N LEU A 186 1.06 -21.95 12.06
CA LEU A 186 2.26 -21.13 12.25
C LEU A 186 1.89 -19.64 12.47
N GLY A 187 2.40 -19.07 13.54
CA GLY A 187 2.36 -17.64 13.80
C GLY A 187 3.23 -16.83 12.83
N GLY A 188 3.00 -15.51 12.78
CA GLY A 188 3.77 -14.60 11.93
C GLY A 188 3.25 -14.48 10.49
N SER A 189 4.16 -14.41 9.50
CA SER A 189 3.86 -14.01 8.10
C SER A 189 3.34 -15.16 7.20
N SER A 190 2.54 -16.07 7.74
CA SER A 190 1.93 -17.15 6.94
C SER A 190 0.90 -16.61 5.93
N ASP A 191 0.93 -17.13 4.71
CA ASP A 191 -0.04 -16.82 3.64
C ASP A 191 -1.34 -17.65 3.74
N ALA A 192 -1.43 -18.57 4.71
CA ALA A 192 -2.64 -19.36 4.95
C ALA A 192 -3.84 -18.45 5.25
N VAL A 193 -4.96 -18.72 4.58
CA VAL A 193 -6.20 -17.93 4.68
C VAL A 193 -7.22 -18.67 5.52
N PHE A 194 -7.71 -18.00 6.55
CA PHE A 194 -8.77 -18.50 7.45
C PHE A 194 -9.96 -17.53 7.47
N VAL A 195 -11.10 -18.02 7.93
CA VAL A 195 -12.27 -17.21 8.31
C VAL A 195 -12.06 -16.73 9.74
N TRP A 196 -12.10 -15.41 9.91
CA TRP A 196 -11.97 -14.73 11.19
C TRP A 196 -13.29 -14.11 11.60
N THR A 197 -13.58 -14.11 12.89
CA THR A 197 -14.78 -13.52 13.48
C THR A 197 -14.39 -12.45 14.49
N CYS A 198 -14.93 -11.23 14.36
CA CYS A 198 -14.63 -10.16 15.31
C CYS A 198 -15.65 -10.18 16.45
N ARG A 199 -15.42 -9.34 17.46
CA ARG A 199 -16.35 -9.16 18.59
C ARG A 199 -17.77 -8.74 18.19
N ARG A 200 -17.96 -8.20 16.98
CA ARG A 200 -19.28 -7.86 16.42
C ARG A 200 -19.88 -8.98 15.56
N LEU A 201 -19.29 -10.18 15.62
CA LEU A 201 -19.72 -11.38 14.90
C LEU A 201 -19.69 -11.25 13.37
N HIS A 202 -18.85 -10.36 12.83
CA HIS A 202 -18.64 -10.31 11.39
C HIS A 202 -17.57 -11.31 10.98
N ASP A 203 -17.87 -12.08 9.94
CA ASP A 203 -16.94 -13.06 9.38
C ASP A 203 -16.21 -12.52 8.15
N TRP A 204 -14.88 -12.62 8.13
CA TRP A 204 -14.09 -12.28 6.95
C TRP A 204 -12.93 -13.23 6.72
N LYS A 205 -12.60 -13.44 5.44
CA LYS A 205 -11.39 -14.19 5.05
C LYS A 205 -10.17 -13.28 5.11
N ALA A 206 -9.11 -13.74 5.78
CA ALA A 206 -7.82 -13.04 5.84
C ALA A 206 -6.66 -14.03 6.01
N LYS A 207 -5.50 -13.63 5.50
CA LYS A 207 -4.24 -14.33 5.75
C LYS A 207 -3.81 -14.19 7.21
N VAL A 208 -3.22 -15.23 7.80
CA VAL A 208 -2.63 -15.17 9.16
C VAL A 208 -1.63 -14.01 9.25
N GLY A 209 -0.71 -13.89 8.28
CA GLY A 209 0.26 -12.79 8.21
C GLY A 209 -0.34 -11.39 8.16
N THR A 210 -1.57 -11.25 7.66
CA THR A 210 -2.27 -9.97 7.69
C THR A 210 -2.86 -9.69 9.07
N ARG A 211 -3.33 -10.73 9.78
CA ARG A 211 -3.85 -10.59 11.13
C ARG A 211 -2.76 -10.32 12.17
N THR A 212 -1.64 -11.03 12.09
CA THR A 212 -0.49 -10.85 12.99
C THR A 212 0.15 -9.46 12.85
N ARG A 213 -0.02 -8.79 11.69
CA ARG A 213 0.32 -7.36 11.50
C ARG A 213 -0.76 -6.37 11.98
N GLY A 214 -1.78 -6.84 12.71
CA GLY A 214 -2.82 -6.02 13.32
C GLY A 214 -3.97 -5.58 12.40
N LYS A 215 -4.09 -6.09 11.16
CA LYS A 215 -5.22 -5.71 10.27
C LYS A 215 -6.50 -6.46 10.65
N GLY A 216 -7.38 -5.83 11.41
CA GLY A 216 -8.65 -6.42 11.86
C GLY A 216 -9.79 -6.42 10.83
N CYS A 217 -11.01 -6.61 11.33
CA CYS A 217 -12.25 -6.72 10.56
C CYS A 217 -12.41 -5.59 9.52
N PRO A 218 -12.57 -5.91 8.22
CA PRO A 218 -12.68 -4.90 7.17
C PRO A 218 -14.02 -4.16 7.22
N TYR A 219 -15.08 -4.76 7.77
CA TYR A 219 -16.39 -4.11 7.90
C TYR A 219 -16.40 -3.08 9.04
N CYS A 220 -15.89 -3.43 10.23
CA CYS A 220 -15.75 -2.50 11.35
C CYS A 220 -14.86 -1.29 11.00
N ALA A 221 -13.85 -1.50 10.15
CA ALA A 221 -12.95 -0.47 9.69
C ALA A 221 -13.48 0.32 8.45
N PHE A 222 -14.72 0.09 8.02
CA PHE A 222 -15.33 0.76 6.85
C PHE A 222 -14.52 0.59 5.55
N ARG A 223 -13.80 -0.53 5.40
CA ARG A 223 -13.02 -0.89 4.19
C ARG A 223 -13.78 -1.82 3.24
N LYS A 224 -14.77 -2.55 3.76
CA LYS A 224 -15.71 -3.36 2.99
C LYS A 224 -17.13 -3.06 3.43
N LEU A 225 -18.05 -3.09 2.49
CA LEU A 225 -19.48 -2.91 2.73
C LEU A 225 -20.07 -4.17 3.38
N LEU A 226 -20.89 -3.97 4.39
CA LEU A 226 -21.77 -4.93 5.02
C LEU A 226 -23.13 -4.25 5.23
N THR A 227 -24.09 -4.59 4.38
CA THR A 227 -25.45 -4.07 4.43
C THR A 227 -26.11 -4.41 5.76
N GLY A 228 -26.83 -3.44 6.34
CA GLY A 228 -27.41 -3.49 7.68
C GLY A 228 -26.44 -3.13 8.81
N PHE A 229 -25.18 -2.79 8.50
CA PHE A 229 -24.18 -2.42 9.51
C PHE A 229 -23.45 -1.11 9.19
N ASN A 230 -22.79 -1.04 8.02
CA ASN A 230 -21.95 0.10 7.66
C ASN A 230 -22.30 0.72 6.29
N ASP A 231 -23.44 0.34 5.72
CA ASP A 231 -24.01 1.01 4.57
C ASP A 231 -24.60 2.37 4.95
N LEU A 232 -24.72 3.26 3.96
CA LEU A 232 -25.20 4.63 4.16
C LEU A 232 -26.64 4.67 4.69
N ALA A 233 -27.51 3.75 4.28
CA ALA A 233 -28.89 3.71 4.77
C ALA A 233 -28.95 3.42 6.28
N THR A 234 -28.06 2.57 6.78
CA THR A 234 -27.95 2.23 8.20
C THR A 234 -27.29 3.34 9.02
N THR A 235 -26.17 3.92 8.55
CA THR A 235 -25.41 4.89 9.35
C THR A 235 -25.89 6.33 9.21
N ASN A 236 -26.56 6.67 8.11
CA ASN A 236 -27.00 8.02 7.76
C ASN A 236 -28.39 7.99 7.09
N PRO A 237 -29.44 7.57 7.83
CA PRO A 237 -30.79 7.45 7.28
C PRO A 237 -31.33 8.77 6.68
N GLU A 238 -30.89 9.92 7.16
CA GLU A 238 -31.24 11.25 6.64
C GLU A 238 -30.73 11.49 5.20
N LEU A 239 -29.60 10.88 4.84
CA LEU A 239 -29.01 10.98 3.51
C LEU A 239 -29.65 10.02 2.51
N LYS A 240 -30.29 8.95 2.98
CA LYS A 240 -31.03 7.99 2.15
C LYS A 240 -32.07 8.69 1.27
N ALA A 241 -32.82 9.63 1.83
CA ALA A 241 -33.87 10.36 1.13
C ALA A 241 -33.35 11.25 -0.02
N GLN A 242 -32.07 11.63 0.04
CA GLN A 242 -31.42 12.50 -0.94
C GLN A 242 -30.78 11.70 -2.08
N LEU A 243 -30.76 10.37 -2.00
CA LEU A 243 -30.08 9.50 -2.95
C LEU A 243 -31.08 8.67 -3.77
N ASP A 244 -31.19 8.99 -5.06
CA ASP A 244 -32.00 8.23 -6.02
C ASP A 244 -31.12 7.24 -6.81
N PRO A 245 -31.36 5.91 -6.71
CA PRO A 245 -30.63 4.91 -7.48
C PRO A 245 -30.70 5.11 -9.00
N LYS A 246 -31.83 5.61 -9.53
CA LYS A 246 -32.01 5.84 -10.98
C LYS A 246 -31.05 6.90 -11.50
N LYS A 247 -30.77 7.92 -10.68
CA LYS A 247 -29.81 9.00 -10.99
C LYS A 247 -28.35 8.58 -10.83
N ASN A 248 -28.10 7.41 -10.24
CA ASN A 248 -26.79 6.93 -9.80
C ASN A 248 -26.43 5.55 -10.36
N GLY A 249 -26.95 5.18 -11.53
CA GLY A 249 -26.60 3.92 -12.20
C GLY A 249 -26.95 2.67 -11.38
N GLY A 250 -28.02 2.73 -10.59
CA GLY A 250 -28.50 1.64 -9.74
C GLY A 250 -27.93 1.63 -8.31
N TYR A 251 -26.96 2.48 -7.98
CA TYR A 251 -26.41 2.53 -6.61
C TYR A 251 -27.38 3.22 -5.65
N GLY A 252 -27.93 2.46 -4.71
CA GLY A 252 -28.72 2.97 -3.59
C GLY A 252 -27.91 3.14 -2.31
N ALA A 253 -28.58 3.61 -1.25
CA ALA A 253 -27.96 3.86 0.04
C ALA A 253 -27.48 2.58 0.75
N THR A 254 -28.01 1.41 0.38
CA THR A 254 -27.56 0.10 0.89
C THR A 254 -26.32 -0.46 0.17
N ASP A 255 -25.91 0.16 -0.95
CA ASP A 255 -24.83 -0.31 -1.83
C ASP A 255 -23.53 0.49 -1.66
N VAL A 256 -23.52 1.42 -0.72
CA VAL A 256 -22.39 2.33 -0.49
C VAL A 256 -22.07 2.43 0.99
N ILE A 257 -20.78 2.42 1.31
CA ILE A 257 -20.30 2.54 2.70
C ILE A 257 -20.60 3.95 3.21
N GLY A 258 -21.26 4.06 4.36
CA GLY A 258 -21.46 5.34 5.05
C GLY A 258 -20.16 5.90 5.63
N GLY A 259 -20.01 7.22 5.71
CA GLY A 259 -18.89 7.86 6.41
C GLY A 259 -17.64 8.08 5.56
N ARG A 260 -16.99 7.01 5.07
CA ARG A 260 -15.64 7.09 4.45
C ARG A 260 -15.58 6.80 2.95
N SER A 261 -16.73 6.68 2.29
CA SER A 261 -16.75 6.34 0.88
C SER A 261 -16.37 7.54 -0.01
N ASN A 262 -15.33 7.34 -0.84
CA ASN A 262 -14.91 8.30 -1.86
C ASN A 262 -15.82 8.30 -3.10
N LYS A 263 -16.89 7.51 -3.09
CA LYS A 263 -17.80 7.43 -4.24
C LYS A 263 -18.53 8.74 -4.42
N VAL A 264 -18.45 9.29 -5.63
CA VAL A 264 -19.18 10.50 -6.02
C VAL A 264 -20.55 10.08 -6.54
N LEU A 265 -21.60 10.64 -5.95
CA LEU A 265 -22.99 10.38 -6.31
C LEU A 265 -23.70 11.70 -6.58
N LYS A 266 -24.81 11.63 -7.31
CA LYS A 266 -25.76 12.72 -7.51
C LYS A 266 -26.81 12.70 -6.40
N TRP A 267 -27.01 13.86 -5.77
CA TRP A 267 -27.87 14.09 -4.62
C TRP A 267 -29.02 15.02 -5.00
N THR A 268 -30.20 14.76 -4.44
CA THR A 268 -31.42 15.55 -4.64
C THR A 268 -31.64 16.45 -3.42
N CYS A 269 -31.99 17.71 -3.66
CA CYS A 269 -32.21 18.67 -2.57
C CYS A 269 -33.62 18.48 -2.01
N PRO A 270 -33.80 18.31 -0.69
CA PRO A 270 -35.13 18.29 -0.10
C PRO A 270 -35.93 19.59 -0.35
N GLU A 271 -35.23 20.72 -0.51
CA GLU A 271 -35.80 22.04 -0.77
C GLU A 271 -36.10 22.30 -2.26
N GLY A 272 -35.94 21.31 -3.14
CA GLY A 272 -36.26 21.44 -4.56
C GLY A 272 -35.20 22.14 -5.43
N HIS A 273 -34.03 22.51 -4.88
CA HIS A 273 -32.90 22.98 -5.69
C HIS A 273 -32.38 21.89 -6.65
N ALA A 274 -31.69 22.33 -7.70
CA ALA A 274 -31.07 21.45 -8.68
C ALA A 274 -30.18 20.38 -8.03
N ASP A 275 -30.23 19.17 -8.61
CA ASP A 275 -29.38 18.06 -8.19
C ASP A 275 -27.90 18.46 -8.28
N TRP A 276 -27.11 18.03 -7.30
CA TRP A 276 -25.66 18.28 -7.29
C TRP A 276 -24.88 16.99 -7.09
N THR A 277 -23.58 17.02 -7.41
CA THR A 277 -22.69 15.88 -7.16
C THR A 277 -21.80 16.13 -5.96
N ALA A 278 -21.59 15.11 -5.14
CA ALA A 278 -20.71 15.15 -3.99
C ALA A 278 -20.25 13.74 -3.61
N ARG A 279 -19.10 13.64 -2.93
CA ARG A 279 -18.65 12.36 -2.36
C ARG A 279 -19.54 11.99 -1.17
N VAL A 280 -19.81 10.70 -1.01
CA VAL A 280 -20.53 10.18 0.16
C VAL A 280 -19.85 10.61 1.47
N ALA A 281 -18.51 10.54 1.54
CA ALA A 281 -17.76 10.96 2.72
C ALA A 281 -18.03 12.43 3.10
N ASP A 282 -18.00 13.34 2.12
CA ASP A 282 -18.25 14.77 2.36
C ASP A 282 -19.69 14.98 2.86
N ARG A 283 -20.66 14.24 2.31
CA ARG A 283 -22.07 14.31 2.74
C ARG A 283 -22.26 13.86 4.17
N THR A 284 -21.61 12.76 4.56
CA THR A 284 -21.66 12.24 5.93
C THR A 284 -20.96 13.15 6.95
N GLN A 285 -20.08 14.05 6.50
CA GLN A 285 -19.46 15.09 7.32
C GLN A 285 -20.32 16.37 7.43
N GLY A 286 -21.52 16.37 6.84
CA GLY A 286 -22.45 17.49 6.95
C GLY A 286 -22.33 18.54 5.86
N THR A 287 -21.52 18.31 4.80
CA THR A 287 -21.68 19.15 3.60
C THR A 287 -23.13 19.05 3.13
N GLY A 288 -23.69 20.13 2.59
CA GLY A 288 -25.11 20.28 2.21
C GLY A 288 -25.30 20.43 0.69
N CYS A 289 -26.54 20.71 0.28
CA CYS A 289 -26.78 21.31 -1.03
C CYS A 289 -26.02 22.64 -1.12
N PRO A 290 -25.24 22.92 -2.18
CA PRO A 290 -24.48 24.15 -2.32
C PRO A 290 -25.34 25.41 -2.22
N VAL A 291 -26.61 25.34 -2.66
CA VAL A 291 -27.55 26.46 -2.56
C VAL A 291 -28.03 26.64 -1.11
N CYS A 292 -28.40 25.55 -0.41
CA CYS A 292 -28.85 25.64 0.99
C CYS A 292 -27.75 26.05 1.97
N GLN A 293 -26.48 25.79 1.64
CA GLN A 293 -25.33 26.10 2.49
C GLN A 293 -24.93 27.57 2.45
N LYS A 294 -25.45 28.33 1.47
CA LYS A 294 -25.27 29.78 1.42
C LYS A 294 -25.94 30.46 2.61
N SER A 295 -25.45 31.66 2.95
CA SER A 295 -26.01 32.39 4.08
C SER A 295 -27.51 32.69 3.84
N ARG A 296 -28.31 32.70 4.91
CA ARG A 296 -29.75 33.06 4.80
C ARG A 296 -29.94 34.41 4.12
N ILE A 297 -29.03 35.35 4.38
CA ILE A 297 -29.04 36.70 3.84
C ILE A 297 -28.75 36.70 2.34
N GLU A 298 -27.72 35.98 1.89
CA GLU A 298 -27.41 35.84 0.45
C GLU A 298 -28.62 35.28 -0.31
N ARG A 299 -29.26 34.23 0.22
CA ARG A 299 -30.46 33.66 -0.41
C ARG A 299 -31.63 34.64 -0.47
N ALA A 300 -31.88 35.38 0.61
CA ALA A 300 -32.92 36.40 0.65
C ALA A 300 -32.63 37.57 -0.31
N LEU A 301 -31.37 38.00 -0.40
CA LEU A 301 -30.94 39.04 -1.35
C LEU A 301 -31.16 38.60 -2.79
N VAL A 302 -30.72 37.39 -3.17
CA VAL A 302 -30.96 36.85 -4.52
C VAL A 302 -32.46 36.85 -4.82
N ARG A 303 -33.28 36.28 -3.93
CA ARG A 303 -34.74 36.21 -4.10
C ARG A 303 -35.37 37.59 -4.31
N LEU A 304 -35.10 38.53 -3.41
CA LEU A 304 -35.69 39.87 -3.48
C LEU A 304 -35.17 40.67 -4.69
N CYS A 305 -33.91 40.46 -5.09
CA CYS A 305 -33.40 41.08 -6.31
C CYS A 305 -34.06 40.49 -7.57
N SER A 306 -34.40 39.19 -7.56
CA SER A 306 -35.11 38.54 -8.67
C SER A 306 -36.49 39.16 -8.94
N ASP A 307 -37.13 39.80 -7.96
CA ASP A 307 -38.41 40.51 -8.18
C ASP A 307 -38.28 41.74 -9.09
N SER A 308 -37.06 42.30 -9.21
CA SER A 308 -36.76 43.47 -10.06
C SER A 308 -35.80 43.16 -11.20
N PHE A 309 -35.03 42.08 -11.10
CA PHE A 309 -33.99 41.70 -12.04
C PHE A 309 -33.97 40.18 -12.27
N ASP A 310 -34.53 39.72 -13.39
CA ASP A 310 -34.60 38.29 -13.74
C ASP A 310 -33.24 37.58 -13.76
N SER A 311 -32.15 38.32 -13.97
CA SER A 311 -30.77 37.81 -14.03
C SER A 311 -30.09 37.65 -12.66
N ALA A 312 -30.75 38.02 -11.56
CA ALA A 312 -30.17 37.96 -10.22
C ALA A 312 -29.76 36.52 -9.85
N SER A 313 -28.47 36.34 -9.57
CA SER A 313 -27.88 35.03 -9.28
C SER A 313 -26.84 35.13 -8.17
N GLY A 314 -26.81 34.17 -7.24
CA GLY A 314 -25.89 34.22 -6.11
C GLY A 314 -24.64 33.36 -6.28
N GLY A 315 -23.56 33.68 -5.57
CA GLY A 315 -22.32 32.88 -5.47
C GLY A 315 -21.63 32.64 -6.81
N VAL A 316 -21.74 33.60 -7.73
CA VAL A 316 -21.12 33.54 -9.05
C VAL A 316 -19.62 33.78 -8.90
N LYS A 317 -18.80 32.98 -9.59
CA LYS A 317 -17.33 33.15 -9.62
C LYS A 317 -16.92 33.94 -10.85
N LEU A 318 -16.62 35.22 -10.65
CA LEU A 318 -16.12 36.12 -11.68
C LEU A 318 -14.61 35.93 -11.87
N VAL A 319 -14.13 36.01 -13.11
CA VAL A 319 -12.69 35.97 -13.42
C VAL A 319 -12.08 37.35 -13.19
N VAL A 320 -12.06 37.74 -11.92
CA VAL A 320 -11.48 39.00 -11.44
C VAL A 320 -10.35 38.64 -10.48
N PRO A 321 -9.07 38.78 -10.90
CA PRO A 321 -7.93 38.56 -10.02
C PRO A 321 -7.94 39.55 -8.86
N TRP A 322 -7.81 39.06 -7.64
CA TRP A 322 -7.70 39.91 -6.46
C TRP A 322 -6.80 39.25 -5.42
N ARG A 323 -5.84 40.02 -4.89
CA ARG A 323 -4.77 39.51 -4.01
C ARG A 323 -4.07 38.30 -4.66
N THR A 324 -4.19 37.12 -4.07
CA THR A 324 -3.59 35.87 -4.56
C THR A 324 -4.60 34.96 -5.29
N ARG A 325 -5.85 35.41 -5.49
CA ARG A 325 -6.93 34.60 -6.09
C ARG A 325 -7.19 35.01 -7.53
N ARG A 326 -7.44 34.02 -8.39
CA ARG A 326 -7.80 34.25 -9.82
C ARG A 326 -9.25 34.66 -10.02
N THR A 327 -10.14 34.29 -9.08
CA THR A 327 -11.57 34.56 -9.17
C THR A 327 -12.11 35.18 -7.89
N ALA A 328 -13.16 35.99 -8.04
CA ALA A 328 -13.95 36.54 -6.96
C ALA A 328 -15.34 35.88 -6.96
N GLU A 329 -15.69 35.20 -5.87
CA GLU A 329 -17.06 34.73 -5.64
C GLU A 329 -17.86 35.87 -5.03
N VAL A 330 -18.99 36.24 -5.65
CA VAL A 330 -19.83 37.38 -5.25
C VAL A 330 -21.18 36.92 -4.70
N ASP A 331 -21.75 37.68 -3.76
CA ASP A 331 -22.99 37.26 -3.09
C ASP A 331 -24.20 37.33 -4.03
N VAL A 332 -24.31 38.40 -4.83
CA VAL A 332 -25.29 38.50 -5.95
C VAL A 332 -24.62 39.15 -7.17
N LEU A 333 -24.89 38.60 -8.35
CA LEU A 333 -24.60 39.19 -9.65
C LEU A 333 -25.93 39.47 -10.38
N ILE A 334 -26.05 40.66 -10.96
CA ILE A 334 -27.19 41.10 -11.74
C ILE A 334 -26.69 41.65 -13.08
N GLN A 335 -27.32 41.23 -14.16
CA GLN A 335 -27.19 41.81 -15.50
C GLN A 335 -28.44 42.65 -15.80
N ASP A 336 -28.28 43.97 -15.94
CA ASP A 336 -29.36 44.89 -16.31
C ASP A 336 -28.93 45.70 -17.54
N GLY A 337 -29.30 45.21 -18.74
CA GLY A 337 -28.82 45.76 -20.00
C GLY A 337 -27.30 45.62 -20.16
N ASP A 338 -26.61 46.75 -20.29
CA ASP A 338 -25.15 46.86 -20.37
C ASP A 338 -24.46 46.95 -19.00
N LYS A 339 -25.23 46.98 -17.91
CA LYS A 339 -24.70 47.11 -16.54
C LYS A 339 -24.53 45.74 -15.90
N GLU A 340 -23.30 45.44 -15.49
CA GLU A 340 -22.97 44.34 -14.60
C GLU A 340 -22.89 44.83 -13.15
N ILE A 341 -23.82 44.38 -12.30
CA ILE A 341 -23.92 44.81 -10.90
C ILE A 341 -23.58 43.66 -9.97
N VAL A 342 -22.67 43.92 -9.04
CA VAL A 342 -22.27 43.00 -7.96
C VAL A 342 -22.78 43.54 -6.64
N ILE A 343 -23.45 42.70 -5.86
CA ILE A 343 -23.85 43.00 -4.48
C ILE A 343 -23.02 42.12 -3.54
N GLU A 344 -22.42 42.74 -2.54
CA GLU A 344 -21.71 42.09 -1.43
C GLU A 344 -22.41 42.44 -0.11
N TYR A 345 -22.66 41.43 0.72
CA TYR A 345 -23.18 41.59 2.08
C TYR A 345 -22.09 41.30 3.11
N ASP A 346 -21.68 42.35 3.81
CA ASP A 346 -20.66 42.27 4.86
C ASP A 346 -21.33 42.17 6.24
N GLY A 347 -21.40 40.96 6.78
CA GLY A 347 -21.89 40.73 8.15
C GLY A 347 -20.86 41.11 9.21
N THR A 348 -21.26 41.85 10.27
CA THR A 348 -20.39 42.22 11.42
C THR A 348 -19.57 41.06 11.98
N PHE A 349 -20.13 39.85 12.03
CA PHE A 349 -19.43 38.67 12.55
C PHE A 349 -18.14 38.33 11.77
N ARG A 350 -18.10 38.56 10.45
CA ARG A 350 -16.91 38.26 9.61
C ARG A 350 -16.12 39.49 9.18
N HIS A 351 -16.72 40.68 9.24
CA HIS A 351 -16.21 41.91 8.62
C HIS A 351 -15.89 43.04 9.61
N SER A 352 -15.80 42.75 10.91
CA SER A 352 -15.56 43.75 11.97
C SER A 352 -14.09 44.07 12.26
N THR A 353 -13.12 43.33 11.71
CA THR A 353 -11.68 43.57 11.96
C THR A 353 -11.04 44.43 10.88
N ALA A 354 -9.93 45.09 11.20
CA ALA A 354 -9.16 45.89 10.24
C ALA A 354 -8.67 45.06 9.05
N GLU A 355 -8.26 43.81 9.28
CA GLU A 355 -7.84 42.89 8.21
C GLU A 355 -9.01 42.51 7.30
N SER A 356 -10.21 42.34 7.85
CA SER A 356 -11.41 42.09 7.03
C SER A 356 -11.78 43.30 6.18
N ALA A 357 -11.76 44.51 6.75
CA ALA A 357 -11.99 45.75 6.00
C ALA A 357 -10.96 45.92 4.86
N ASN A 358 -9.68 45.62 5.12
CA ASN A 358 -8.64 45.65 4.09
C ASN A 358 -8.90 44.63 2.96
N ARG A 359 -9.39 43.42 3.28
CA ARG A 359 -9.79 42.44 2.26
C ARG A 359 -10.99 42.92 1.44
N ASP A 360 -11.99 43.49 2.10
CA ASP A 360 -13.20 44.02 1.47
C ASP A 360 -12.84 45.18 0.53
N THR A 361 -11.91 46.05 0.93
CA THR A 361 -11.35 47.12 0.10
C THR A 361 -10.68 46.56 -1.15
N HIS A 362 -9.75 45.61 -1.01
CA HIS A 362 -9.06 45.03 -2.18
C HIS A 362 -10.02 44.32 -3.14
N LYS A 363 -10.99 43.57 -2.62
CA LYS A 363 -11.98 42.88 -3.47
C LYS A 363 -12.87 43.90 -4.19
N THR A 364 -13.32 44.95 -3.49
CA THR A 364 -14.12 46.03 -4.08
C THR A 364 -13.36 46.76 -5.18
N LEU A 365 -12.10 47.15 -4.95
CA LEU A 365 -11.28 47.81 -5.96
C LEU A 365 -11.10 46.95 -7.21
N ALA A 366 -10.77 45.67 -7.05
CA ALA A 366 -10.61 44.75 -8.18
C ALA A 366 -11.89 44.59 -9.03
N LEU A 367 -13.06 44.55 -8.38
CA LEU A 367 -14.35 44.51 -9.07
C LEU A 367 -14.63 45.82 -9.84
N LEU A 368 -14.35 46.96 -9.22
CA LEU A 368 -14.51 48.27 -9.85
C LEU A 368 -13.56 48.45 -11.05
N GLU A 369 -12.30 48.03 -10.91
CA GLU A 369 -11.30 48.04 -11.99
C GLU A 369 -11.70 47.14 -13.17
N ALA A 370 -12.38 46.03 -12.88
CA ALA A 370 -12.95 45.15 -13.89
C ALA A 370 -14.24 45.69 -14.54
N GLY A 371 -14.71 46.89 -14.15
CA GLY A 371 -15.85 47.58 -14.76
C GLY A 371 -17.19 47.34 -14.07
N PHE A 372 -17.26 46.52 -13.02
CA PHE A 372 -18.50 46.22 -12.32
C PHE A 372 -19.03 47.43 -11.54
N ARG A 373 -20.36 47.54 -11.47
CA ARG A 373 -21.04 48.38 -10.47
C ARG A 373 -21.13 47.61 -9.17
N VAL A 374 -20.49 48.09 -8.11
CA VAL A 374 -20.40 47.39 -6.84
C VAL A 374 -21.32 48.03 -5.82
N VAL A 375 -22.21 47.22 -5.25
CA VAL A 375 -23.05 47.56 -4.11
C VAL A 375 -22.49 46.82 -2.91
N ARG A 376 -22.17 47.53 -1.83
CA ARG A 376 -21.66 46.93 -0.60
C ARG A 376 -22.58 47.25 0.57
N ILE A 377 -23.27 46.22 1.04
CA ILE A 377 -24.18 46.28 2.17
C ILE A 377 -23.36 46.00 3.43
N ARG A 378 -23.18 47.01 4.28
CA ARG A 378 -22.41 46.93 5.52
C ARG A 378 -23.41 46.73 6.66
N SER A 379 -23.35 45.63 7.40
CA SER A 379 -24.35 45.37 8.43
C SER A 379 -24.02 46.05 9.77
N ASN A 380 -25.07 46.42 10.52
CA ASN A 380 -24.99 46.80 11.93
C ASN A 380 -23.89 47.82 12.27
N GLY A 381 -23.79 48.91 11.50
CA GLY A 381 -22.88 50.01 11.79
C GLY A 381 -21.41 49.74 11.42
N LEU A 382 -21.15 48.72 10.59
CA LEU A 382 -19.84 48.57 9.97
C LEU A 382 -19.48 49.81 9.17
N ARG A 383 -18.29 50.37 9.44
CA ARG A 383 -17.80 51.54 8.68
C ARG A 383 -17.76 51.23 7.19
N PHE A 384 -18.15 52.23 6.40
CA PHE A 384 -17.97 52.23 4.96
C PHE A 384 -16.48 52.19 4.63
N LEU A 385 -16.16 51.52 3.51
CA LEU A 385 -14.82 51.49 2.97
C LEU A 385 -14.45 52.89 2.48
N ASP A 386 -13.22 53.31 2.75
CA ASP A 386 -12.69 54.60 2.32
C ASP A 386 -12.30 54.54 0.83
N ILE A 387 -13.31 54.42 -0.03
CA ILE A 387 -13.20 54.32 -1.49
C ILE A 387 -14.18 55.31 -2.10
N ILE A 388 -13.67 56.22 -2.93
CA ILE A 388 -14.47 57.17 -3.69
C ILE A 388 -14.47 56.73 -5.15
N HIS A 389 -15.56 56.15 -5.62
CA HIS A 389 -15.69 55.68 -7.00
C HIS A 389 -17.15 55.82 -7.50
N PRO A 390 -17.40 56.29 -8.73
CA PRO A 390 -18.78 56.50 -9.24
C PRO A 390 -19.60 55.21 -9.32
N ASN A 391 -18.95 54.07 -9.54
CA ASN A 391 -19.59 52.76 -9.60
C ASN A 391 -19.68 52.03 -8.25
N LEU A 392 -19.36 52.69 -7.13
CA LEU A 392 -19.48 52.11 -5.80
C LEU A 392 -20.67 52.74 -5.05
N PHE A 393 -21.58 51.90 -4.57
CA PHE A 393 -22.67 52.29 -3.68
C PHE A 393 -22.57 51.52 -2.36
N GLN A 394 -22.47 52.25 -1.25
CA GLN A 394 -22.38 51.66 0.09
C GLN A 394 -23.63 52.03 0.89
N LEU A 395 -24.19 51.05 1.58
CA LEU A 395 -25.37 51.24 2.41
C LEU A 395 -25.23 50.46 3.72
N ASP A 396 -25.76 51.04 4.79
CA ASP A 396 -25.87 50.37 6.08
C ASP A 396 -27.16 49.55 6.13
N HIS A 397 -27.09 48.35 6.69
CA HIS A 397 -28.25 47.49 6.92
C HIS A 397 -28.28 47.01 8.38
N PRO A 398 -29.19 47.55 9.21
CA PRO A 398 -29.36 47.08 10.57
C PRO A 398 -30.02 45.69 10.55
N TYR A 399 -29.24 44.66 10.84
CA TYR A 399 -29.71 43.28 10.89
C TYR A 399 -30.12 42.91 12.32
N ARG A 400 -31.42 42.65 12.52
CA ARG A 400 -31.96 42.19 13.81
C ARG A 400 -31.76 40.69 13.94
N TYR A 401 -30.80 40.29 14.79
CA TYR A 401 -30.56 38.87 15.07
C TYR A 401 -31.59 38.34 16.09
N GLY A 402 -32.52 37.51 15.64
CA GLY A 402 -33.40 36.68 16.47
C GLY A 402 -34.49 37.42 17.25
N ALA A 403 -35.73 37.41 16.74
CA ALA A 403 -36.96 37.51 17.54
C ALA A 403 -38.22 37.14 16.73
N ASP A 404 -38.23 37.49 15.44
CA ASP A 404 -39.33 37.28 14.51
C ASP A 404 -38.74 37.05 13.12
N ASP A 405 -39.12 36.01 12.40
CA ASP A 405 -38.47 35.59 11.15
C ASP A 405 -38.79 36.54 9.97
N ARG A 406 -38.30 37.78 10.02
CA ARG A 406 -38.62 38.89 9.10
C ARG A 406 -37.45 39.33 8.22
N LEU A 407 -36.44 38.47 8.04
CA LEU A 407 -35.24 38.78 7.24
C LEU A 407 -35.56 39.41 5.88
N GLU A 408 -36.50 38.84 5.12
CA GLU A 408 -36.88 39.38 3.82
C GLU A 408 -37.53 40.76 3.95
N ALA A 409 -38.44 40.94 4.92
CA ALA A 409 -39.09 42.22 5.16
C ALA A 409 -38.08 43.32 5.54
N ASP A 410 -37.05 42.99 6.31
CA ASP A 410 -35.97 43.92 6.66
C ASP A 410 -35.06 44.27 5.47
N LEU A 411 -34.89 43.33 4.53
CA LEU A 411 -34.09 43.54 3.32
C LEU A 411 -34.84 44.30 2.22
N ILE A 412 -36.18 44.29 2.18
CA ILE A 412 -36.97 44.98 1.15
C ILE A 412 -36.56 46.46 0.98
N PRO A 413 -36.46 47.30 2.05
CA PRO A 413 -36.03 48.69 1.90
C PRO A 413 -34.62 48.82 1.33
N THR A 414 -33.72 47.92 1.74
CA THR A 414 -32.33 47.86 1.26
C THR A 414 -32.30 47.55 -0.25
N VAL A 415 -33.02 46.52 -0.69
CA VAL A 415 -33.12 46.15 -2.11
C VAL A 415 -33.77 47.27 -2.92
N ALA A 416 -34.79 47.95 -2.39
CA ALA A 416 -35.39 49.10 -3.06
C ALA A 416 -34.40 50.26 -3.29
N HIS A 417 -33.44 50.49 -2.37
CA HIS A 417 -32.38 51.49 -2.56
C HIS A 417 -31.43 51.07 -3.68
N ILE A 418 -31.10 49.78 -3.75
CA ILE A 418 -30.26 49.20 -4.80
C ILE A 418 -30.93 49.37 -6.16
N VAL A 419 -32.21 48.97 -6.28
CA VAL A 419 -33.01 49.11 -7.51
C VAL A 419 -33.03 50.56 -7.97
N ARG A 420 -33.30 51.51 -7.06
CA ARG A 420 -33.27 52.94 -7.40
C ARG A 420 -31.89 53.38 -7.89
N TRP A 421 -30.81 53.01 -7.21
CA TRP A 421 -29.46 53.40 -7.63
C TRP A 421 -29.05 52.79 -8.98
N VAL A 422 -29.48 51.57 -9.27
CA VAL A 422 -29.23 50.90 -10.55
C VAL A 422 -29.95 51.61 -11.70
N THR A 423 -31.22 51.97 -11.48
CA THR A 423 -32.13 52.53 -12.48
C THR A 423 -31.99 54.05 -12.68
N SER A 424 -31.65 54.81 -11.63
CA SER A 424 -31.71 56.29 -11.65
C SER A 424 -30.58 57.01 -12.36
N GLY A 425 -29.63 56.30 -13.01
CA GLY A 425 -28.61 56.93 -13.84
C GLY A 425 -27.86 58.07 -13.14
N SER A 426 -27.09 57.75 -12.09
CA SER A 426 -26.13 58.65 -11.43
C SER A 426 -26.71 59.95 -10.85
N GLU A 427 -27.47 59.86 -9.77
CA GLU A 427 -27.47 60.92 -8.76
C GLU A 427 -26.83 60.39 -7.48
N ARG A 428 -25.75 61.06 -7.05
CA ARG A 428 -25.01 60.72 -5.84
C ARG A 428 -25.96 60.71 -4.64
N PRO A 429 -25.93 59.68 -3.77
CA PRO A 429 -26.35 59.88 -2.39
C PRO A 429 -25.44 60.96 -1.79
N THR A 430 -26.03 62.00 -1.23
CA THR A 430 -25.31 63.01 -0.45
C THR A 430 -24.48 62.31 0.62
N ALA A 431 -23.23 62.77 0.79
CA ALA A 431 -22.31 62.22 1.77
C ALA A 431 -22.98 62.10 3.15
N PRO A 432 -22.75 60.99 3.90
CA PRO A 432 -23.31 60.87 5.23
C PRO A 432 -22.74 61.97 6.13
N PRO A 433 -23.53 62.53 7.06
CA PRO A 433 -23.03 63.53 7.98
C PRO A 433 -21.91 62.91 8.82
N THR A 434 -20.75 63.54 8.79
CA THR A 434 -19.66 63.26 9.73
C THR A 434 -20.10 63.67 11.13
N GLY A 435 -20.73 62.76 11.87
CA GLY A 435 -21.11 62.90 13.27
C GLY A 435 -20.40 61.85 14.11
N ARG A 436 -19.75 62.31 15.17
CA ARG A 436 -18.86 61.58 16.10
C ARG A 436 -19.44 60.32 16.72
#